data_AF-A0AAW9R214-F1
#
_entry.id   AF-A0AAW9R214-F1
#
_cell.length_a   1.000
_cell.length_b   1.000
_cell.length_c   1.000
_cell.angle_alpha   90.00
_cell.angle_beta   90.00
_cell.angle_gamma   90.00
#
_symmetry.space_group_name_H-M   'P 1'
#
loop_
_entity.id
_entity.type
_entity.pdbx_description
1 polymer ?
#
loop_
_entity_poly.entity_id
_entity_poly.type
_entity_poly.pdbx_seq_one_letter_code
_entity_poly.pdbx_strand_id
1 'polypeptide(L)' 'MLLVMWRLLRGPTVPDRILALDTLNINAIMLLVLHGMYARTQVHFEAALVIAMLGFTGTVVLTKFVLRRDIIE' A
#
# COMPACT_ATOMS: atom_id res chain seq x y z
N MET A 1 6.25 -9.83 -2.60
CA MET A 1 5.73 -9.03 -3.74
C MET A 1 5.03 -9.86 -4.83
N LEU A 2 5.66 -10.84 -5.48
CA LEU A 2 5.07 -11.57 -6.62
C LEU A 2 3.70 -12.22 -6.33
N LEU A 3 3.57 -12.91 -5.19
CA LEU A 3 2.30 -13.54 -4.78
C LEU A 3 1.17 -12.52 -4.54
N VAL A 4 1.53 -11.36 -3.98
CA VAL A 4 0.59 -10.26 -3.71
C VAL A 4 0.15 -9.62 -5.02
N MET A 5 1.08 -9.45 -5.97
CA MET A 5 0.78 -8.96 -7.32
C MET A 5 -0.18 -9.90 -8.06
N TRP A 6 0.04 -11.21 -7.95
CA TRP A 6 -0.90 -12.20 -8.50
C TRP A 6 -2.30 -12.07 -7.89
N ARG A 7 -2.39 -11.90 -6.57
CA ARG A 7 -3.68 -11.72 -5.86
C ARG A 7 -4.34 -10.38 -6.18
N LEU A 8 -3.57 -9.33 -6.45
CA LEU A 8 -4.08 -8.04 -6.91
C LEU A 8 -4.76 -8.17 -8.29
N LEU A 9 -4.14 -8.92 -9.20
CA LEU A 9 -4.65 -9.12 -10.57
C LEU A 9 -5.82 -10.11 -10.63
N ARG A 10 -5.75 -11.22 -9.87
CA ARG A 10 -6.75 -12.31 -9.91
C ARG A 10 -7.68 -12.37 -8.69
N GLY A 11 -7.71 -11.33 -7.87
CA GLY A 11 -8.61 -11.28 -6.71
C GLY A 11 -10.08 -11.40 -7.13
N PRO A 12 -10.88 -12.30 -6.52
CA PRO A 12 -12.26 -12.56 -6.93
C PRO A 12 -13.21 -11.40 -6.56
N THR A 13 -12.93 -10.71 -5.45
CA THR A 13 -13.74 -9.58 -4.98
C THR A 13 -12.95 -8.26 -5.03
N VAL A 14 -13.65 -7.12 -5.08
CA VAL A 14 -13.01 -5.80 -5.01
C VAL A 14 -12.26 -5.60 -3.68
N PRO A 15 -12.83 -5.96 -2.51
CA PRO A 15 -12.10 -5.90 -1.24
C PRO A 15 -10.82 -6.73 -1.22
N ASP A 16 -10.81 -7.94 -1.83
CA ASP A 16 -9.59 -8.75 -1.93
C ASP A 16 -8.46 -8.03 -2.68
N ARG A 17 -8.81 -7.30 -3.74
CA ARG A 17 -7.84 -6.52 -4.52
C ARG A 17 -7.34 -5.31 -3.76
N ILE A 18 -8.21 -4.63 -3.00
CA ILE A 18 -7.83 -3.50 -2.13
C ILE A 18 -6.87 -3.98 -1.04
N LEU A 19 -7.16 -5.11 -0.39
CA LEU A 19 -6.27 -5.73 0.60
C LEU A 19 -4.92 -6.14 -0.01
N ALA A 20 -4.93 -6.68 -1.24
CA ALA A 20 -3.71 -7.02 -1.95
C ALA A 20 -2.88 -5.76 -2.27
N LEU A 21 -3.51 -4.66 -2.67
CA LEU A 21 -2.85 -3.37 -2.91
C LEU A 21 -2.20 -2.83 -1.63
N ASP A 22 -2.93 -2.85 -0.52
CA ASP A 22 -2.45 -2.41 0.79
C ASP A 22 -1.23 -3.24 1.25
N THR A 23 -1.33 -4.56 1.10
CA THR A 23 -0.21 -5.48 1.38
C THR A 23 1.00 -5.18 0.49
N LEU A 24 0.78 -4.82 -0.77
CA LEU A 24 1.86 -4.49 -1.71
C LEU A 24 2.58 -3.20 -1.31
N ASN A 25 1.84 -2.19 -0.85
CA ASN A 25 2.41 -0.95 -0.29
C ASN A 25 3.30 -1.24 0.92
N ILE A 26 2.84 -2.07 1.87
CA ILE A 26 3.63 -2.45 3.05
C ILE A 26 4.92 -3.20 2.63
N ASN A 27 4.84 -4.09 1.65
CA ASN A 27 6.04 -4.77 1.12
C ASN A 27 7.04 -3.75 0.52
N ALA A 28 6.56 -2.73 -0.18
CA ALA A 28 7.43 -1.69 -0.77
C ALA A 28 8.10 -0.83 0.31
N ILE A 29 7.35 -0.46 1.35
CA ILE A 29 7.87 0.25 2.53
C ILE A 29 8.96 -0.57 3.21
N MET A 30 8.73 -1.87 3.42
CA MET A 30 9.70 -2.76 4.03
C MET A 30 10.99 -2.88 3.19
N LEU A 31 10.86 -2.96 1.86
CA LEU A 31 12.01 -2.94 0.96
C LEU A 31 12.80 -1.63 1.07
N LEU A 32 12.10 -0.49 1.15
CA LEU A 32 12.72 0.83 1.25
C LEU A 32 13.47 1.01 2.57
N VAL A 33 12.89 0.52 3.67
CA VAL A 33 13.52 0.52 5.00
C VAL A 33 14.78 -0.36 5.00
N LEU A 34 14.70 -1.59 4.46
CA LEU A 34 15.86 -2.47 4.35
C LEU A 34 16.95 -1.86 3.47
N HIS A 35 16.58 -1.21 2.37
CA HIS A 35 17.51 -0.49 1.52
C HIS A 35 18.15 0.71 2.25
N GLY A 36 17.37 1.45 3.05
CA GLY A 36 17.87 2.53 3.90
C GLY A 36 18.90 2.06 4.92
N MET A 37 18.66 0.91 5.56
CA MET A 37 19.61 0.27 6.45
C MET A 37 20.90 -0.13 5.72
N TYR A 38 20.78 -0.71 4.53
CA TYR A 38 21.93 -1.08 3.70
C TYR A 38 22.76 0.14 3.27
N ALA A 39 22.09 1.20 2.80
CA ALA A 39 22.71 2.44 2.33
C ALA A 39 23.18 3.36 3.47
N ARG A 40 22.91 3.01 4.74
CA ARG A 40 23.24 3.79 5.95
C ARG A 40 22.78 5.25 5.86
N THR A 41 21.61 5.49 5.25
CA THR A 41 21.04 6.83 5.08
C THR A 41 19.59 6.90 5.54
N GLN A 42 19.24 8.00 6.21
CA GLN A 42 17.90 8.23 6.75
C GLN A 42 16.88 8.65 5.69
N VAL A 43 17.31 9.09 4.51
CA VAL A 43 16.41 9.58 3.44
C VAL A 43 15.38 8.53 3.02
N HIS A 44 15.77 7.25 3.00
CA HIS A 44 14.85 6.15 2.66
C HIS A 44 13.79 5.91 3.74
N PHE A 45 14.09 6.22 5.01
CA PHE A 45 13.12 6.13 6.11
C PHE A 45 12.08 7.24 6.03
N GLU A 46 12.48 8.46 5.69
CA GLU A 46 11.55 9.57 5.49
C GLU A 46 10.61 9.29 4.31
N ALA A 47 11.15 8.82 3.19
CA ALA A 47 10.35 8.40 2.04
C ALA A 47 9.39 7.25 2.40
N ALA A 48 9.84 6.27 3.20
CA ALA A 48 9.01 5.16 3.66
C ALA A 48 7.82 5.65 4.49
N LEU A 49 8.04 6.63 5.36
CA LEU A 49 7.00 7.23 6.20
C LEU A 49 5.94 7.95 5.35
N VAL A 50 6.37 8.75 4.37
CA VAL A 50 5.45 9.46 3.46
C VAL A 50 4.62 8.47 2.64
N ILE A 51 5.26 7.43 2.09
CA ILE A 51 4.57 6.39 1.32
C ILE A 51 3.58 5.63 2.22
N ALA A 52 3.93 5.35 3.48
CA ALA A 52 3.02 4.69 4.43
C ALA A 52 1.76 5.52 4.69
N MET A 53 1.91 6.82 4.91
CA MET A 53 0.78 7.72 5.15
C MET A 53 -0.14 7.82 3.92
N LEU A 54 0.44 7.98 2.73
CA LEU A 54 -0.30 8.05 1.47
C LEU A 54 -0.98 6.72 1.14
N GLY A 55 -0.27 5.60 1.32
CA GLY A 55 -0.78 4.25 1.08
C GLY A 55 -1.99 3.95 1.96
N PHE A 56 -1.89 4.23 3.27
CA PHE A 56 -3.00 4.07 4.20
C PHE A 56 -4.22 4.92 3.80
N THR A 57 -3.99 6.19 3.48
CA THR A 57 -5.07 7.12 3.08
C THR A 57 -5.76 6.63 1.81
N GLY A 58 -5.00 6.14 0.83
CA GLY A 58 -5.54 5.54 -0.40
C GLY A 58 -6.44 4.34 -0.12
N THR A 59 -6.03 3.43 0.76
CA THR A 59 -6.83 2.26 1.16
C THR A 59 -8.14 2.68 1.85
N VAL A 60 -8.10 3.68 2.72
CA VAL A 60 -9.30 4.24 3.39
C VAL A 60 -10.28 4.83 2.37
N VAL A 61 -9.77 5.65 1.44
CA VAL A 61 -10.57 6.27 0.38
C VAL A 61 -11.24 5.21 -0.51
N LEU A 62 -10.46 4.21 -0.96
CA LEU A 62 -10.98 3.11 -1.78
C LEU A 62 -12.05 2.31 -1.05
N THR A 63 -11.84 2.02 0.23
CA THR A 63 -12.80 1.29 1.06
C THR A 63 -14.10 2.08 1.23
N LYS A 64 -13.99 3.39 1.52
CA LYS A 64 -15.14 4.29 1.64
C LYS A 64 -15.93 4.38 0.33
N PHE A 65 -15.23 4.50 -0.80
CA PHE A 65 -15.84 4.52 -2.13
C PHE A 65 -16.60 3.23 -2.43
N VAL A 66 -16.04 2.06 -2.11
CA VAL A 66 -16.72 0.77 -2.35
C VAL A 66 -17.98 0.63 -1.49
N LEU A 67 -17.95 1.12 -0.25
CA LEU A 67 -19.08 1.05 0.68
C LEU A 67 -20.22 2.02 0.32
N ARG A 68 -19.88 3.28 -0.01
CA ARG A 68 -20.87 4.36 -0.14
C ARG A 68 -21.12 4.82 -1.57
N ARG A 69 -20.30 4.38 -2.54
CA ARG A 69 -20.22 4.92 -3.92
C ARG A 69 -19.96 6.43 -4.01
N ASP A 70 -19.61 7.05 -2.88
CA ASP A 70 -19.28 8.47 -2.79
C ASP A 70 -18.08 8.66 -1.84
N ILE A 71 -17.25 9.64 -2.17
CA ILE A 71 -15.95 9.88 -1.52
C ILE A 71 -16.04 11.11 -0.61
N ILE A 72 -16.76 12.14 -1.07
CA ILE A 72 -16.84 13.48 -0.46
C ILE A 72 -18.30 13.71 -0.07
N GLU A 73 -18.51 14.11 1.17
CA GLU A 73 -19.80 14.59 1.68
C GLU A 73 -19.73 16.10 1.81
#